data_AF-A0A348VXH0-F1
#
_entry.id   AF-A0A348VXH0-F1
#
_cell.length_a   1.000
_cell.length_b   1.000
_cell.length_c   1.000
_cell.angle_alpha   90.00
_cell.angle_beta   90.00
_cell.angle_gamma   90.00
#
_symmetry.space_group_name_H-M   'P 1'
#
loop_
_entity.id
_entity.type
_entity.pdbx_description
1 polymer ?
#
loop_
_entity_poly.entity_id
_entity_poly.type
_entity_poly.pdbx_seq_one_letter_code
_entity_poly.pdbx_strand_id
1 'polypeptide(L)'
;YGLLVVHNLCDIKEGATERVQYNYNGKKTNAYNTGGGKTYYAIDRSKHGGSYYKGFELTKNKKQLQWVGDYDANLNLIIGKHKGEATKIFDVIKIKPV
;
A
#
# COMPACT_ATOMS: atom_id res chain seq x y z
N TYR A 1 -9.26 -19.03 29.17
CA TYR A 1 -8.21 -18.06 28.79
C TYR A 1 -8.18 -17.96 27.28
N GLY A 2 -8.96 -17.03 26.72
CA GLY A 2 -9.02 -16.82 25.27
C GLY A 2 -7.75 -16.12 24.82
N LEU A 3 -6.95 -16.79 24.01
CA LEU A 3 -5.76 -16.23 23.40
C LEU A 3 -6.22 -15.10 22.46
N LEU A 4 -6.16 -13.86 22.95
CA LEU A 4 -6.27 -12.67 22.12
C LEU A 4 -5.00 -12.66 21.27
N VAL A 5 -5.07 -13.27 20.08
CA VAL A 5 -4.06 -13.07 19.04
C VAL A 5 -4.22 -11.61 18.60
N VAL A 6 -3.57 -10.72 19.33
CA VAL A 6 -3.20 -9.41 18.82
C VAL A 6 -2.27 -9.73 17.67
N HIS A 7 -2.82 -9.76 16.46
CA HIS A 7 -2.00 -9.58 15.28
C HIS A 7 -1.32 -8.24 15.51
N ASN A 8 -0.05 -8.24 15.92
CA ASN A 8 0.86 -7.13 15.75
C ASN A 8 1.01 -6.96 14.24
N LEU A 9 -0.04 -6.43 13.64
CA LEU A 9 -0.05 -5.90 12.30
C LEU A 9 0.96 -4.78 12.40
N CYS A 10 2.15 -5.00 11.85
CA CYS A 10 3.16 -3.98 11.67
C CYS A 10 2.41 -2.75 11.16
N ASP A 11 2.18 -1.76 12.05
CA ASP A 11 1.45 -0.57 11.66
C ASP A 11 2.40 0.05 10.65
N ILE A 12 2.04 0.02 9.38
CA ILE A 12 2.95 0.39 8.30
C ILE A 12 3.45 1.84 8.40
N LYS A 13 2.92 2.59 9.37
CA LYS A 13 3.38 3.89 9.83
C LYS A 13 4.68 3.82 10.65
N GLU A 14 4.89 2.77 11.43
CA GLU A 14 6.11 2.53 12.21
C GLU A 14 7.28 2.23 11.27
N GLY A 15 8.21 3.18 11.17
CA GLY A 15 9.35 3.10 10.24
C GLY A 15 9.07 3.61 8.82
N ALA A 16 7.91 4.24 8.59
CA ALA A 16 7.66 4.94 7.34
C ALA A 16 8.45 6.25 7.27
N THR A 17 9.04 6.55 6.11
CA THR A 17 9.76 7.80 5.86
C THR A 17 8.89 8.84 5.17
N GLU A 18 7.95 8.38 4.34
CA GLU A 18 7.07 9.24 3.55
C GLU A 18 5.67 8.64 3.47
N ARG A 19 4.66 9.52 3.44
CA ARG A 19 3.25 9.19 3.23
C ARG A 19 2.73 9.93 2.02
N VAL A 20 2.10 9.18 1.13
CA VAL A 20 1.34 9.70 -0.01
C VAL A 20 -0.15 9.50 0.19
N GLN A 21 -0.94 10.52 -0.12
CA GLN A 21 -2.39 10.48 -0.08
C GLN A 21 -2.95 10.55 -1.50
N TYR A 22 -3.94 9.70 -1.79
CA TYR A 22 -4.58 9.56 -3.10
C TYR A 22 -6.08 9.28 -2.93
N ASN A 23 -6.85 9.37 -4.02
CA ASN A 23 -8.28 9.05 -4.01
C ASN A 23 -8.52 7.61 -4.47
N TYR A 24 -9.21 6.81 -3.65
CA TYR A 24 -9.66 5.46 -4.00
C TYR A 24 -11.17 5.37 -3.82
N ASN A 25 -11.91 5.16 -4.92
CA ASN A 25 -13.37 5.08 -4.94
C ASN A 25 -14.05 6.26 -4.20
N GLY A 26 -13.59 7.50 -4.44
CA GLY A 26 -14.11 8.71 -3.82
C GLY A 26 -13.65 8.97 -2.38
N LYS A 27 -12.81 8.10 -1.80
CA LYS A 27 -12.29 8.24 -0.44
C LYS A 27 -10.78 8.50 -0.44
N LYS A 28 -10.36 9.48 0.38
CA LYS A 28 -8.93 9.75 0.62
C LYS A 28 -8.30 8.56 1.35
N THR A 29 -7.27 7.99 0.74
CA THR A 29 -6.50 6.86 1.25
C THR A 29 -5.03 7.23 1.32
N ASN A 30 -4.28 6.59 2.22
CA ASN A 30 -2.85 6.82 2.38
C ASN A 30 -2.07 5.55 2.06
N ALA A 31 -0.93 5.71 1.40
CA ALA A 31 0.11 4.70 1.29
C ALA A 31 1.40 5.23 1.95
N TYR A 32 2.23 4.32 2.46
CA TYR A 32 3.42 4.64 3.25
C TYR A 32 4.65 3.99 2.64
N ASN A 33 5.75 4.72 2.58
CA ASN A 33 7.05 4.21 2.17
C ASN A 33 7.79 3.68 3.40
N THR A 34 7.89 2.37 3.55
CA THR A 34 8.64 1.73 4.62
C THR A 34 10.05 1.41 4.15
N GLY A 35 11.06 1.92 4.85
CA GLY A 35 12.46 1.56 4.60
C GLY A 35 13.15 2.24 3.41
N GLY A 36 12.61 3.32 2.85
CA GLY A 36 13.31 4.16 1.86
C GLY A 36 13.40 3.55 0.45
N GLY A 37 12.64 2.49 0.17
CA GLY A 37 12.52 1.90 -1.16
C GLY A 37 11.72 2.77 -2.13
N LYS A 38 11.42 2.25 -3.32
CA LYS A 38 10.57 2.95 -4.31
C LYS A 38 9.07 2.71 -4.09
N THR A 39 8.72 1.74 -3.25
CA THR A 39 7.35 1.24 -3.09
C THR A 39 6.65 1.88 -1.90
N TYR A 40 5.43 2.34 -2.12
CA TYR A 40 4.50 2.80 -1.10
C TYR A 40 3.44 1.75 -0.91
N TYR A 41 3.12 1.37 0.32
CA TYR A 41 2.08 0.37 0.55
C TYR A 41 0.89 0.93 1.30
N ALA A 42 -0.30 0.51 0.86
CA ALA A 42 -1.56 0.78 1.54
C ALA A 42 -2.20 -0.53 1.97
N ILE A 43 -2.93 -0.51 3.08
CA ILE A 43 -3.68 -1.68 3.56
C ILE A 43 -4.69 -2.11 2.49
N ASP A 44 -4.66 -3.39 2.13
CA ASP A 44 -5.64 -3.95 1.22
C ASP A 44 -6.98 -4.18 1.94
N ARG A 45 -7.86 -3.19 1.83
CA ARG A 45 -9.21 -3.26 2.41
C ARG A 45 -10.16 -4.16 1.63
N SER A 46 -9.80 -4.57 0.41
CA SER A 46 -10.65 -5.46 -0.36
C SER A 46 -10.64 -6.87 0.23
N LYS A 47 -9.57 -7.28 0.93
CA LYS A 47 -9.36 -8.64 1.47
C LYS A 47 -9.54 -9.76 0.43
N HIS A 48 -9.52 -9.45 -0.86
CA HIS A 48 -9.71 -10.43 -1.93
C HIS A 48 -8.36 -11.12 -2.26
N GLY A 49 -8.33 -12.45 -2.15
CA GLY A 49 -7.20 -13.29 -2.53
C GLY A 49 -6.02 -13.34 -1.55
N GLY A 50 -6.17 -12.92 -0.30
CA GLY A 50 -5.12 -13.11 0.72
C GLY A 50 -3.96 -12.10 0.67
N SER A 51 -4.13 -10.97 -0.02
CA SER A 51 -3.23 -9.82 0.11
C SER A 51 -3.53 -9.04 1.37
N TYR A 52 -2.47 -8.57 2.03
CA TYR A 52 -2.55 -7.73 3.20
C TYR A 52 -2.31 -6.26 2.86
N TYR A 53 -1.40 -6.00 1.91
CA TYR A 53 -1.13 -4.66 1.39
C TYR A 53 -1.19 -4.63 -0.15
N LYS A 54 -1.43 -3.43 -0.68
CA LYS A 54 -1.22 -3.09 -2.09
C LYS A 54 0.00 -2.19 -2.17
N GLY A 55 0.96 -2.53 -3.03
CA GLY A 55 2.15 -1.73 -3.27
C GLY A 55 2.01 -0.87 -4.51
N PHE A 56 2.52 0.34 -4.43
CA PHE A 56 2.44 1.35 -5.46
C PHE A 56 3.76 2.06 -5.67
N GLU A 57 3.97 2.59 -6.87
CA GLU A 57 5.11 3.44 -7.18
C GLU A 57 4.66 4.83 -7.62
N LEU A 58 5.43 5.84 -7.23
CA LEU A 58 5.23 7.20 -7.73
C LEU A 58 5.73 7.30 -9.17
N THR A 59 4.87 7.78 -10.06
CA THR A 59 5.17 8.00 -11.48
C THR A 59 4.85 9.45 -11.88
N LYS A 60 5.20 9.82 -13.12
CA LYS A 60 5.02 11.16 -13.70
C LYS A 60 5.42 12.29 -12.75
N ASN A 61 6.68 12.30 -12.31
CA ASN A 61 7.22 13.32 -11.39
C ASN A 61 6.40 13.46 -10.10
N LYS A 62 6.05 12.31 -9.48
CA LYS A 62 5.31 12.22 -8.21
C LYS A 62 3.85 12.71 -8.26
N LYS A 63 3.27 12.86 -9.46
CA LYS A 63 1.86 13.24 -9.62
C LYS A 63 0.92 12.04 -9.66
N GLN A 64 1.45 10.85 -9.91
CA GLN A 64 0.65 9.64 -10.07
C GLN A 64 1.19 8.52 -9.21
N LEU A 65 0.28 7.65 -8.77
CA LEU A 65 0.55 6.49 -7.96
C LEU A 65 0.05 5.26 -8.72
N GLN A 66 0.97 4.46 -9.23
CA GLN A 66 0.65 3.27 -10.04
C GLN A 66 0.68 2.03 -9.15
N TRP A 67 -0.36 1.22 -9.22
CA TRP A 67 -0.38 -0.09 -8.55
C TRP A 67 0.61 -1.06 -9.21
N VAL A 68 1.54 -1.61 -8.43
CA VAL A 68 2.60 -2.51 -8.94
C VAL A 68 2.45 -3.96 -8.47
N GLY A 69 1.71 -4.19 -7.39
CA GLY A 69 1.48 -5.54 -6.90
C GLY A 69 0.71 -5.64 -5.59
N ASP A 70 0.36 -6.88 -5.27
CA ASP A 70 -0.26 -7.29 -4.01
C ASP A 70 0.81 -7.92 -3.11
N TYR A 71 0.77 -7.60 -1.82
CA TYR A 71 1.79 -7.99 -0.86
C TYR A 71 1.17 -8.69 0.35
N ASP A 72 1.89 -9.65 0.93
CA ASP A 72 1.50 -10.32 2.17
C ASP A 72 1.72 -9.41 3.41
N ALA A 73 1.41 -9.91 4.61
CA ALA A 73 1.57 -9.14 5.85
C ALA A 73 3.03 -8.79 6.20
N ASN A 74 4.00 -9.46 5.55
CA ASN A 74 5.43 -9.26 5.73
C ASN A 74 6.05 -8.40 4.60
N LEU A 75 5.22 -7.76 3.77
CA LEU A 75 5.65 -6.97 2.60
C LEU A 75 6.35 -7.80 1.52
N ASN A 76 6.13 -9.11 1.44
CA ASN A 76 6.57 -9.93 0.31
C ASN A 76 5.58 -9.83 -0.84
N LEU A 77 6.09 -9.69 -2.07
CA LEU A 77 5.27 -9.67 -3.28
C LEU A 77 4.60 -11.03 -3.48
N ILE A 78 3.28 -11.05 -3.62
CA ILE A 78 2.52 -12.26 -3.93
C ILE A 78 2.55 -12.48 -5.45
N ILE A 79 3.26 -13.53 -5.86
CA ILE A 79 3.41 -13.92 -7.28
C ILE A 79 2.22 -14.78 -7.72
N GLY A 80 1.83 -14.71 -8.99
CA GLY A 80 0.84 -15.62 -9.58
C GLY A 80 -0.63 -15.27 -9.31
N LYS A 81 -0.90 -14.20 -8.59
CA LYS A 81 -2.24 -13.60 -8.55
C LYS A 81 -2.57 -12.94 -9.88
N HIS A 82 -3.83 -13.08 -10.33
CA HIS A 82 -4.39 -12.23 -11.38
C HIS A 82 -4.20 -10.76 -10.97
N LYS A 83 -3.23 -10.09 -11.61
CA LYS A 83 -3.19 -8.64 -11.62
C LYS A 83 -4.49 -8.22 -12.32
N GLY A 84 -5.47 -7.72 -11.57
CA GLY A 84 -6.40 -6.76 -12.17
C GLY A 84 -5.54 -5.70 -12.87
N GLU A 85 -5.97 -5.21 -14.03
CA GLU A 85 -5.15 -4.42 -14.96
C GLU A 85 -4.03 -3.63 -14.25
N ALA A 86 -2.78 -3.98 -14.54
CA ALA A 86 -1.56 -3.40 -13.95
C ALA A 86 -1.36 -1.90 -14.28
N THR A 87 -2.46 -1.19 -14.55
CA THR A 87 -2.58 0.17 -15.03
C THR A 87 -3.50 1.00 -14.15
N LYS A 88 -3.91 0.51 -12.97
CA LYS A 88 -4.69 1.35 -12.05
C LYS A 88 -3.79 2.44 -11.47
N ILE A 89 -3.97 3.63 -12.02
CA ILE A 89 -3.25 4.85 -11.69
C ILE A 89 -4.17 5.72 -10.84
N PHE A 90 -3.62 6.28 -9.77
CA PHE A 90 -4.30 7.22 -8.90
C PHE A 90 -3.57 8.56 -8.92
N ASP A 91 -4.32 9.66 -9.00
CA ASP A 91 -3.74 10.98 -8.85
C ASP A 91 -3.33 11.21 -7.39
N VAL A 92 -2.10 11.70 -7.22
CA VAL A 92 -1.55 12.05 -5.93
C VAL A 92 -2.16 13.37 -5.48
N ILE A 93 -2.74 13.37 -4.28
CA ILE A 93 -3.31 14.57 -3.66
C ILE A 93 -2.21 15.34 -2.92
N LYS A 94 -1.40 14.63 -2.14
CA LYS A 94 -0.29 15.22 -1.38
C LYS A 94 0.71 14.16 -0.95
N ILE A 95 1.96 14.59 -0.78
CA ILE A 95 3.05 13.81 -0.22
C ILE A 95 3.57 14.55 1.02
N LYS A 96 3.84 13.83 2.11
CA LYS A 96 4.39 14.41 3.35
C LYS A 96 5.41 13.44 3.96
N PRO A 97 6.50 13.96 4.58
CA PRO A 97 7.28 13.15 5.51
C PRO A 97 6.38 12.68 6.67
N VAL A 98 6.71 11.51 7.23
CA VAL A 98 5.99 10.91 8.37
C VAL A 98 6.65 11.36 9.67
#